data_AF-A0A932EJN4-F1
#
_entry.id   AF-A0A932EJN4-F1
#
_cell.length_a   1.000
_cell.length_b   1.000
_cell.length_c   1.000
_cell.angle_alpha   90.00
_cell.angle_beta   90.00
_cell.angle_gamma   90.00
#
_symmetry.space_group_name_H-M   'P 1'
#
loop_
_entity.id
_entity.type
_entity.pdbx_description
1 polymer ?
#
loop_
_entity_poly.entity_id
_entity_poly.type
_entity_poly.pdbx_seq_one_letter_code
_entity_poly.pdbx_strand_id
1 'polypeptide(L)'
;MSSHADLAAGRWQTLTLAEQLANVGSEVDRAIRAWEARRSDRLERALERALELFDLTVKDERWRGHRRREILRVREEFCRLFFDDDVPQDSARGLSKYFLQFGVLAQRRGSAAPGSTAASG
;
A
#
# COMPACT_ATOMS: atom_id res chain seq x y z
N MET A 1 -3.70 -15.29 -10.74
CA MET A 1 -2.36 -15.24 -11.34
C MET A 1 -1.45 -14.57 -10.33
N SER A 2 -0.48 -15.33 -9.82
CA SER A 2 0.28 -15.02 -8.60
C SER A 2 0.94 -13.65 -8.67
N SER A 3 0.54 -12.75 -7.77
CA SER A 3 1.03 -11.38 -7.69
C SER A 3 2.56 -11.29 -7.56
N HIS A 4 3.23 -12.36 -7.13
CA HIS A 4 4.69 -12.44 -7.08
C HIS A 4 5.37 -12.36 -8.47
N ALA A 5 4.76 -12.87 -9.55
CA ALA A 5 5.42 -12.91 -10.87
C ALA A 5 5.59 -11.52 -11.49
N ASP A 6 4.54 -10.69 -11.43
CA ASP A 6 4.57 -9.30 -11.91
C ASP A 6 5.49 -8.41 -11.07
N LEU A 7 5.61 -8.68 -9.76
CA LEU A 7 6.51 -7.97 -8.86
C LEU A 7 7.97 -8.36 -9.08
N ALA A 8 8.24 -9.65 -9.34
CA ALA A 8 9.57 -10.15 -9.66
C ALA A 8 10.09 -9.59 -11.00
N ALA A 9 9.20 -9.22 -11.93
CA ALA A 9 9.55 -8.61 -13.21
C ALA A 9 9.90 -7.10 -13.11
N GLY A 10 9.97 -6.52 -11.91
CA GLY A 10 10.40 -5.12 -11.72
C GLY A 10 9.31 -4.07 -11.95
N ARG A 11 8.07 -4.48 -12.27
CA ARG A 11 6.93 -3.57 -12.46
C ARG A 11 6.63 -2.75 -11.20
N TRP A 12 6.90 -3.28 -10.01
CA TRP A 12 6.66 -2.56 -8.77
C TRP A 12 7.45 -1.25 -8.70
N GLN A 13 8.71 -1.27 -9.16
CA GLN A 13 9.61 -0.13 -9.14
C GLN A 13 9.29 0.89 -10.24
N THR A 14 8.42 0.58 -11.21
CA THR A 14 7.95 1.57 -12.19
C THR A 14 6.80 2.42 -11.63
N LEU A 15 6.09 1.92 -10.62
CA LEU A 15 5.02 2.66 -9.95
C LEU A 15 5.57 3.88 -9.22
N THR A 16 4.78 4.96 -9.16
CA THR A 16 5.03 6.08 -8.25
C THR A 16 4.84 5.66 -6.80
N LEU A 17 5.41 6.42 -5.86
CA LEU A 17 5.20 6.15 -4.43
C LEU A 17 3.72 6.13 -4.04
N ALA A 18 2.90 7.01 -4.66
CA ALA A 18 1.47 7.06 -4.40
C ALA A 18 0.76 5.78 -4.86
N GLU A 19 1.12 5.24 -6.02
CA GLU A 19 0.57 3.98 -6.52
C GLU A 19 1.03 2.78 -5.68
N GLN A 20 2.29 2.73 -5.28
CA GLN A 20 2.80 1.68 -4.38
C GLN A 20 2.03 1.70 -3.04
N LEU A 21 1.89 2.88 -2.42
CA LEU A 21 1.16 3.03 -1.16
C LEU A 21 -0.35 2.83 -1.33
N ALA A 22 -0.95 3.14 -2.48
CA ALA A 22 -2.34 2.81 -2.76
C ALA A 22 -2.59 1.29 -2.82
N ASN A 23 -1.66 0.54 -3.43
CA ASN A 23 -1.71 -0.92 -3.48
C ASN A 23 -1.51 -1.54 -2.10
N VAL A 24 -0.51 -1.07 -1.33
CA VAL A 24 -0.33 -1.44 0.09
C VAL A 24 -1.61 -1.17 0.87
N GLY A 25 -2.17 0.03 0.74
CA GLY A 25 -3.40 0.45 1.40
C GLY A 25 -4.60 -0.45 1.13
N SER A 26 -4.71 -0.98 -0.09
CA SER A 26 -5.78 -1.89 -0.47
C SER A 26 -5.69 -3.23 0.28
N GLU A 27 -4.48 -3.72 0.56
CA GLU A 27 -4.27 -4.94 1.37
C GLU A 27 -4.43 -4.67 2.86
N VAL A 28 -3.98 -3.49 3.33
CA VAL A 28 -4.20 -3.03 4.70
C VAL A 28 -5.70 -3.00 5.03
N ASP A 29 -6.51 -2.37 4.18
CA ASP A 29 -7.97 -2.33 4.35
C ASP A 29 -8.60 -3.73 4.29
N ARG A 30 -8.07 -4.64 3.44
CA ARG A 30 -8.53 -6.04 3.40
C ARG A 30 -8.23 -6.77 4.71
N ALA A 31 -7.04 -6.59 5.28
CA ALA A 31 -6.65 -7.19 6.54
C ALA A 31 -7.52 -6.66 7.69
N ILE A 32 -7.71 -5.35 7.81
CA ILE A 32 -8.58 -4.73 8.81
C ILE A 32 -10.01 -5.30 8.73
N ARG A 33 -10.62 -5.30 7.54
CA ARG A 33 -11.98 -5.83 7.33
C ARG A 33 -12.09 -7.34 7.55
N ALA A 34 -11.03 -8.10 7.32
CA ALA A 34 -11.01 -9.53 7.58
C ALA A 34 -10.93 -9.82 9.08
N TRP A 35 -10.12 -9.05 9.80
CA TRP A 35 -9.98 -9.11 11.25
C TRP A 35 -11.28 -8.73 11.97
N GLU A 36 -11.89 -7.59 11.61
CA GLU A 36 -13.19 -7.15 12.16
C GLU A 36 -14.28 -8.20 11.93
N ALA A 37 -14.27 -8.86 10.77
CA ALA A 37 -15.21 -9.91 10.41
C ALA A 37 -14.84 -11.31 10.94
N ARG A 38 -13.76 -11.44 11.72
CA ARG A 38 -13.23 -12.72 12.26
C ARG A 38 -13.01 -13.79 11.19
N ARG A 39 -12.51 -13.41 10.01
CA ARG A 39 -12.20 -14.30 8.89
C ARG A 39 -10.70 -14.55 8.80
N SER A 40 -10.21 -15.49 9.62
CA SER A 40 -8.78 -15.75 9.79
C SER A 40 -8.04 -16.09 8.49
N ASP A 41 -8.66 -16.88 7.60
CA ASP A 41 -8.07 -17.25 6.30
C ASP A 41 -7.87 -16.05 5.37
N ARG A 42 -8.79 -15.07 5.44
CA ARG A 42 -8.70 -13.83 4.66
C ARG A 42 -7.74 -12.84 5.31
N LEU A 43 -7.69 -12.82 6.63
CA LEU A 43 -6.76 -11.99 7.38
C LEU A 43 -5.32 -12.40 7.07
N GLU A 44 -5.00 -13.70 7.19
CA GLU A 44 -3.65 -14.21 6.95
C GLU A 44 -3.14 -13.85 5.55
N ARG A 45 -3.95 -14.11 4.52
CA ARG A 45 -3.59 -13.78 3.13
C ARG A 45 -3.41 -12.27 2.90
N ALA A 46 -4.29 -11.44 3.47
CA ALA A 46 -4.19 -9.99 3.31
C ALA A 46 -3.00 -9.42 4.09
N LEU A 47 -2.69 -9.98 5.26
CA LEU A 47 -1.56 -9.60 6.08
C LEU A 47 -0.24 -9.94 5.38
N GLU A 48 -0.07 -11.19 4.91
CA GLU A 48 1.10 -11.62 4.15
C GLU A 48 1.33 -10.71 2.94
N ARG A 49 0.25 -10.44 2.19
CA ARG A 49 0.33 -9.61 1.00
C ARG A 49 0.66 -8.15 1.31
N ALA A 50 0.08 -7.57 2.36
CA ALA A 50 0.40 -6.21 2.79
C ALA A 50 1.88 -6.09 3.19
N LEU A 51 2.39 -7.06 3.97
CA LEU A 51 3.80 -7.08 4.41
C LEU A 51 4.76 -7.23 3.23
N GLU A 52 4.44 -8.09 2.26
CA GLU A 52 5.22 -8.22 1.03
C GLU A 52 5.30 -6.88 0.28
N LEU A 53 4.16 -6.18 0.12
CA LEU A 53 4.12 -4.89 -0.57
C LEU A 53 4.86 -3.79 0.19
N PHE A 54 4.79 -3.78 1.53
CA PHE A 54 5.62 -2.91 2.36
C PHE A 54 7.10 -3.16 2.09
N ASP A 55 7.53 -4.42 2.14
CA ASP A 55 8.94 -4.78 1.99
C ASP A 55 9.46 -4.45 0.58
N LEU A 56 8.65 -4.66 -0.45
CA LEU A 56 8.97 -4.24 -1.82
C LEU A 56 9.10 -2.71 -1.95
N THR A 57 8.23 -1.95 -1.27
CA THR A 57 8.28 -0.48 -1.25
C THR A 57 9.51 0.03 -0.48
N VAL A 58 9.86 -0.62 0.64
CA VAL A 58 11.05 -0.27 1.44
C VAL A 58 12.35 -0.52 0.67
N LYS A 59 12.41 -1.63 -0.10
CA LYS A 59 13.56 -2.00 -0.93
C LYS A 59 13.77 -1.09 -2.14
N ASP A 60 12.80 -0.24 -2.47
CA ASP A 60 12.95 0.74 -3.54
C ASP A 60 13.92 1.86 -3.12
N GLU A 61 15.06 1.94 -3.81
CA GLU A 61 16.12 2.90 -3.47
C GLU A 61 15.73 4.36 -3.77
N ARG A 62 14.67 4.58 -4.57
CA ARG A 62 14.12 5.94 -4.80
C ARG A 62 13.58 6.56 -3.51
N TRP A 63 13.22 5.74 -2.51
CA TRP A 63 12.60 6.19 -1.26
C TRP A 63 13.54 6.20 -0.06
N ARG A 64 14.86 6.08 -0.26
CA ARG A 64 15.85 6.17 0.83
C ARG A 64 15.67 7.40 1.73
N GLY A 65 16.07 7.27 2.98
CA GLY A 65 16.05 8.36 3.96
C GLY A 65 14.71 8.51 4.68
N HIS A 66 14.14 9.71 4.67
CA HIS A 66 12.92 10.01 5.45
C HIS A 66 11.71 9.21 4.98
N ARG A 67 11.53 9.01 3.66
CA ARG A 67 10.37 8.26 3.13
C ARG A 67 10.39 6.80 3.56
N ARG A 68 11.53 6.11 3.42
CA ARG A 68 11.72 4.73 3.88
C ARG A 68 11.42 4.58 5.37
N ARG A 69 11.85 5.55 6.19
CA ARG A 69 11.56 5.55 7.63
C ARG A 69 10.06 5.65 7.91
N GLU A 70 9.35 6.54 7.21
CA GLU A 70 7.90 6.64 7.35
C GLU A 70 7.17 5.38 6.85
N ILE A 71 7.64 4.75 5.77
CA ILE A 71 7.07 3.47 5.28
C ILE A 71 7.28 2.36 6.32
N LEU A 72 8.45 2.28 6.95
CA LEU A 72 8.73 1.31 8.00
C LEU A 72 7.87 1.58 9.25
N ARG A 73 7.70 2.85 9.63
CA ARG A 73 6.84 3.23 10.76
C ARG A 73 5.38 2.84 10.51
N VAL A 74 4.83 3.11 9.32
CA VAL A 74 3.44 2.74 9.05
C VAL A 74 3.26 1.22 8.89
N ARG A 75 4.30 0.48 8.47
CA ARG A 75 4.34 -0.98 8.51
C ARG A 75 4.29 -1.51 9.95
N GLU A 76 5.03 -0.88 10.86
CA GLU A 76 4.98 -1.19 12.30
C GLU A 76 3.58 -0.94 12.85
N GLU A 77 3.01 0.25 12.62
CA GLU A 77 1.65 0.59 13.06
C GLU A 77 0.59 -0.38 12.53
N PHE A 78 0.75 -0.86 11.28
CA PHE A 78 -0.08 -1.91 10.71
C PHE A 78 0.05 -3.23 11.47
N CYS A 79 1.26 -3.69 11.78
CA CYS A 79 1.47 -4.91 12.56
C CYS A 79 0.89 -4.79 13.96
N ARG A 80 1.06 -3.63 14.62
CA ARG A 80 0.53 -3.39 15.96
C ARG A 80 -0.97 -3.68 16.05
N LEU A 81 -1.75 -3.34 15.02
CA LEU A 81 -3.20 -3.62 14.97
C LEU A 81 -3.59 -5.08 15.26
N PHE A 82 -2.71 -6.04 14.95
CA PHE A 82 -3.03 -7.48 15.05
C PHE A 82 -2.22 -8.21 16.11
N PHE A 83 -1.11 -7.62 16.59
CA PHE A 83 -0.13 -8.30 17.43
C PHE A 83 0.17 -7.60 18.75
N ASP A 84 -0.27 -6.35 18.94
CA ASP A 84 -0.19 -5.68 20.23
C ASP A 84 -1.51 -5.83 21.00
N ASP A 85 -1.40 -6.06 22.31
CA ASP A 85 -2.55 -6.12 23.23
C ASP A 85 -3.14 -4.72 23.54
N ASP A 86 -2.35 -3.65 23.35
CA ASP A 86 -2.72 -2.27 23.64
C ASP A 86 -2.65 -1.38 22.39
N VAL A 87 -3.71 -1.49 21.57
CA VAL A 87 -3.88 -0.70 20.35
C VAL A 87 -4.97 0.35 20.57
N PRO A 88 -4.71 1.64 20.32
CA PRO A 88 -5.75 2.67 20.39
C PRO A 88 -6.92 2.33 19.47
N GLN A 89 -8.16 2.51 19.95
CA GLN A 89 -9.40 2.13 19.26
C GLN A 89 -9.51 2.68 17.82
N ASP A 90 -8.96 3.86 17.58
CA ASP A 90 -9.04 4.54 16.27
C ASP A 90 -7.90 4.20 15.31
N SER A 91 -6.94 3.35 15.71
CA SER A 91 -5.73 3.06 14.92
C SER A 91 -6.07 2.48 13.56
N ALA A 92 -6.99 1.51 13.48
CA ALA A 92 -7.42 0.90 12.21
C ALA A 92 -8.04 1.94 11.27
N ARG A 93 -8.97 2.76 11.78
CA ARG A 93 -9.61 3.85 11.03
C ARG A 93 -8.60 4.90 10.57
N GLY A 94 -7.63 5.25 11.42
CA GLY A 94 -6.54 6.15 11.11
C GLY A 94 -5.67 5.63 9.96
N LEU A 95 -5.33 4.35 10.01
CA LEU A 95 -4.52 3.68 8.99
C LEU A 95 -5.24 3.61 7.63
N SER A 96 -6.52 3.21 7.63
CA SER A 96 -7.36 3.26 6.42
C SER A 96 -7.43 4.67 5.82
N LYS A 97 -7.63 5.70 6.66
CA LYS A 97 -7.67 7.10 6.19
C LYS A 97 -6.34 7.55 5.61
N TYR A 98 -5.22 7.18 6.23
CA TYR A 98 -3.86 7.48 5.74
C TYR A 98 -3.66 6.92 4.33
N PHE A 99 -3.96 5.63 4.15
CA PHE A 99 -3.78 4.95 2.86
C PHE A 99 -4.76 5.40 1.77
N LEU A 100 -5.99 5.76 2.16
CA LEU A 100 -6.99 6.30 1.24
C LEU A 100 -6.48 7.55 0.51
N GLN A 101 -5.69 8.41 1.17
CA GLN A 101 -5.13 9.61 0.53
C GLN A 101 -4.21 9.24 -0.65
N PHE A 102 -3.44 8.16 -0.53
CA PHE A 102 -2.60 7.68 -1.62
C PHE A 102 -3.41 7.05 -2.75
N GLY A 103 -4.51 6.36 -2.42
CA GLY A 103 -5.48 5.87 -3.42
C GLY A 103 -6.07 7.00 -4.26
N VAL A 104 -6.51 8.09 -3.62
CA VAL A 104 -7.02 9.29 -4.30
C VAL A 104 -5.93 9.93 -5.17
N LEU A 105 -4.70 10.03 -4.66
CA LEU A 105 -3.59 10.63 -5.41
C LEU A 105 -3.17 9.78 -6.62
N ALA A 106 -3.20 8.45 -6.50
CA ALA A 106 -2.89 7.54 -7.60
C ALA A 106 -3.91 7.66 -8.75
N GLN A 107 -5.20 7.75 -8.43
CA GLN A 107 -6.27 7.92 -9.44
C GLN A 107 -6.14 9.22 -10.23
N ARG A 108 -5.84 10.34 -9.55
CA ARG A 108 -5.66 11.65 -10.21
C ARG A 108 -4.54 11.66 -11.26
N ARG A 109 -3.56 10.77 -11.13
CA ARG A 109 -2.45 10.63 -12.09
C ARG A 109 -2.76 9.65 -13.21
N GLY A 110 -3.53 8.59 -12.93
CA GLY A 110 -4.01 7.66 -13.96
C GLY A 110 -4.99 8.31 -14.96
N SER A 111 -5.76 9.31 -14.52
CA SER A 111 -6.66 10.09 -15.40
C SER A 111 -5.97 11.21 -16.18
N ALA A 112 -4.67 11.46 -15.96
CA ALA A 112 -3.90 12.53 -16.60
C ALA A 112 -2.87 11.99 -17.61
N ALA A 113 -3.22 10.97 -18.39
CA ALA A 113 -2.43 10.56 -19.55
C ALA A 113 -2.56 11.60 -20.68
N PRO A 114 -1.48 11.94 -21.41
CA PRO A 114 -1.44 13.07 -22.32
C PRO A 114 -2.25 12.79 -23.60
N GLY A 115 -3.28 13.60 -23.81
CA GLY A 115 -3.90 13.75 -25.13
C GLY A 115 -2.91 14.39 -26.09
N SER A 116 -2.54 13.63 -27.11
CA SER A 116 -1.97 14.10 -28.37
C SER A 116 -2.61 15.42 -28.81
N THR A 117 -1.82 16.46 -28.97
CA THR A 117 -2.11 17.48 -29.99
C THR A 117 -0.85 17.65 -30.80
N ALA A 118 -0.84 16.93 -31.92
CA ALA A 118 0.13 17.06 -32.98
C ALA A 118 0.12 18.49 -33.52
N ALA A 119 1.32 18.93 -33.88
CA ALA A 119 1.54 20.06 -34.75
C ALA A 119 0.74 19.93 -36.05
N SER A 120 0.14 21.02 -36.48
CA SER A 120 -0.20 21.40 -37.86
C SER A 120 -0.33 22.93 -37.76
N GLY A 121 0.50 23.73 -38.42
CA GLY A 121 0.70 23.76 -39.86
C GLY A 121 -0.01 25.00 -40.36
#